data_AF-A0A1G8FY34-F1
#
_entry.id   AF-A0A1G8FY34-F1
#
_cell.length_a   1.000
_cell.length_b   1.000
_cell.length_c   1.000
_cell.angle_alpha   90.00
_cell.angle_beta   90.00
_cell.angle_gamma   90.00
#
_symmetry.space_group_name_H-M   'P 1'
#
loop_
_entity.id
_entity.type
_entity.pdbx_description
1 polymer ?
#
loop_
_entity_poly.entity_id
_entity_poly.type
_entity_poly.pdbx_seq_one_letter_code
_entity_poly.pdbx_strand_id
1 'polypeptide(L)'
;MRNHILRKNVTRKHVTLFTLVLLSVTGCARSVSWSEFSQHNDDANYCQSAYQETQDAEQCSIEYIAYQHAKSECQKAENPDYCVLLARHGWDNYKDIILNDKPTKEHAGIYPVFCSYKNDQLTLCSDL
;
A
#
# COMPACT_ATOMS: atom_id res chain seq x y z
N MET A 1 47.48 53.54 36.23
CA MET A 1 47.15 52.70 35.06
C MET A 1 46.34 51.51 35.53
N ARG A 2 45.11 51.38 35.01
CA ARG A 2 44.16 50.29 35.28
C ARG A 2 44.73 48.95 34.78
N ASN A 3 44.46 47.86 35.50
CA ASN A 3 44.09 46.59 34.88
C ASN A 3 43.24 45.75 35.85
N HIS A 4 41.99 45.54 35.42
CA HIS A 4 41.04 44.54 35.91
C HIS A 4 41.50 43.13 35.51
N ILE A 5 40.97 42.10 36.18
CA ILE A 5 40.48 40.80 35.65
C ILE A 5 40.07 39.97 36.89
N LEU A 6 38.80 40.04 37.30
CA LEU A 6 37.68 39.15 36.96
C LEU A 6 37.67 37.81 37.72
N ARG A 7 36.82 37.78 38.76
CA ARG A 7 36.36 36.61 39.49
C ARG A 7 35.68 35.63 38.52
N LYS A 8 36.11 34.37 38.52
CA LYS A 8 35.42 33.26 37.84
C LYS A 8 34.18 32.87 38.66
N ASN A 9 33.00 33.25 38.18
CA ASN A 9 31.74 32.64 38.60
C ASN A 9 31.52 31.36 37.79
N VAL A 10 31.56 30.21 38.46
CA VAL A 10 31.18 28.92 37.88
C VAL A 10 29.66 28.81 37.94
N THR A 11 28.98 29.07 36.82
CA THR A 11 27.56 28.77 36.68
C THR A 11 27.38 27.33 36.21
N ARG A 12 26.88 26.50 37.13
CA ARG A 12 26.49 25.10 36.93
C ARG A 12 25.27 25.06 36.00
N LYS A 13 25.47 24.83 34.70
CA LYS A 13 24.36 24.63 33.75
C LYS A 13 23.68 23.31 34.05
N HIS A 14 22.41 23.36 34.46
CA HIS A 14 21.54 22.19 34.52
C HIS A 14 21.23 21.77 33.08
N VAL A 15 21.70 20.59 32.68
CA VAL A 15 21.34 19.95 31.42
C VAL A 15 20.02 19.23 31.68
N THR A 16 18.91 19.87 31.34
CA THR A 16 17.59 19.23 31.37
C THR A 16 17.53 18.28 30.18
N LEU A 17 17.75 16.99 30.43
CA LEU A 17 17.62 15.93 29.45
C LEU A 17 16.11 15.75 29.17
N PHE A 18 15.62 16.33 28.06
CA PHE A 18 14.29 16.02 27.54
C PHE A 18 14.34 14.65 26.89
N THR A 19 13.98 13.61 27.64
CA THR A 19 13.75 12.26 27.10
C THR A 19 12.46 12.29 26.30
N LEU A 20 12.56 12.49 24.99
CA LEU A 20 11.44 12.35 24.06
C LEU A 20 11.13 10.84 23.95
N VAL A 21 10.12 10.39 24.69
CA VAL A 21 9.57 9.04 24.54
C VAL A 21 8.81 9.02 23.21
N LEU A 22 9.46 8.53 22.16
CA LEU A 22 8.79 8.16 20.90
C LEU A 22 7.87 6.98 21.20
N LEU A 23 6.61 7.28 21.56
CA LEU A 23 5.51 6.33 21.46
C LEU A 23 5.36 6.00 19.97
N SER A 24 6.05 4.94 19.53
CA SER A 24 5.76 4.27 18.27
C SER A 24 4.35 3.72 18.38
N VAL A 25 3.37 4.53 18.00
CA VAL A 25 2.02 4.07 17.70
C VAL A 25 2.21 3.12 16.53
N THR A 26 2.28 1.82 16.82
CA THR A 26 2.08 0.78 15.82
C THR A 26 0.65 0.94 15.34
N GLY A 27 0.44 1.85 14.38
CA GLY A 27 -0.78 1.91 13.62
C GLY A 27 -0.96 0.53 13.01
N CYS A 28 -2.04 -0.15 13.39
CA CYS A 28 -2.44 -1.38 12.70
C CYS A 28 -2.61 -1.00 11.23
N ALA A 29 -1.67 -1.39 10.37
CA ALA A 29 -1.80 -1.25 8.93
C ALA A 29 -3.09 -1.98 8.54
N ARG A 30 -4.12 -1.22 8.16
CA ARG A 30 -5.37 -1.82 7.69
C ARG A 30 -5.06 -2.50 6.37
N SER A 31 -5.20 -3.82 6.33
CA SER A 31 -5.10 -4.55 5.07
C SER A 31 -6.27 -4.12 4.18
N VAL A 32 -5.95 -3.57 3.01
CA VAL A 32 -6.95 -3.15 2.01
C VAL A 32 -7.66 -4.39 1.46
N SER A 33 -8.99 -4.42 1.46
CA SER A 33 -9.75 -5.57 0.94
C SER A 33 -10.47 -5.25 -0.37
N TRP A 34 -10.25 -6.07 -1.40
CA TRP A 34 -10.94 -5.93 -2.69
C TRP A 34 -12.47 -6.09 -2.59
N SER A 35 -12.97 -6.75 -1.53
CA SER A 35 -14.40 -6.86 -1.27
C SER A 35 -15.05 -5.51 -0.96
N GLU A 36 -14.28 -4.53 -0.49
CA GLU A 36 -14.78 -3.18 -0.24
C GLU A 36 -14.86 -2.39 -1.55
N PHE A 37 -13.91 -2.57 -2.46
CA PHE A 37 -13.88 -1.89 -3.75
C PHE A 37 -15.06 -2.20 -4.66
N SER A 38 -15.64 -3.40 -4.56
CA SER A 38 -16.83 -3.75 -5.34
C SER A 38 -18.02 -2.81 -5.08
N GLN A 39 -18.08 -2.21 -3.88
CA GLN A 39 -19.10 -1.26 -3.46
C GLN A 39 -18.76 0.20 -3.87
N HIS A 40 -17.54 0.44 -4.34
CA HIS A 40 -16.99 1.77 -4.65
C HIS A 40 -16.44 1.87 -6.08
N ASN A 41 -16.97 1.06 -7.00
CA ASN A 41 -16.43 0.85 -8.35
C ASN A 41 -16.22 2.10 -9.22
N ASP A 42 -16.90 3.21 -8.91
CA ASP A 42 -16.83 4.47 -9.67
C ASP A 42 -16.26 5.63 -8.86
N ASP A 43 -15.74 5.37 -7.65
CA ASP A 43 -15.23 6.42 -6.76
C ASP A 43 -13.71 6.56 -6.89
N ALA A 44 -13.29 7.42 -7.84
CA ALA A 44 -11.89 7.76 -8.06
C ALA A 44 -11.20 8.37 -6.82
N ASN A 45 -11.97 8.86 -5.84
CA ASN A 45 -11.46 9.48 -4.62
C ASN A 45 -11.64 8.58 -3.38
N TYR A 46 -12.07 7.32 -3.56
CA TYR A 46 -12.32 6.39 -2.45
C TYR A 46 -11.12 6.32 -1.51
N CYS A 47 -9.93 6.02 -2.05
CA CYS A 47 -8.73 5.85 -1.26
C CYS A 47 -8.29 7.12 -0.53
N GLN A 48 -8.45 8.29 -1.16
CA GLN A 48 -8.12 9.57 -0.54
C GLN A 48 -9.11 9.93 0.58
N SER A 49 -10.34 9.44 0.49
CA SER A 49 -11.40 9.69 1.48
C SER A 49 -11.38 8.68 2.63
N ALA A 50 -10.98 7.44 2.34
CA ALA A 50 -10.95 6.34 3.29
C ALA A 50 -9.69 6.35 4.19
N TYR A 51 -8.59 6.96 3.74
CA TYR A 51 -7.32 6.95 4.44
C TYR A 51 -6.79 8.37 4.69
N GLN A 52 -6.40 8.65 5.94
CA GLN A 52 -5.86 9.96 6.35
C GLN A 52 -4.36 10.08 6.06
N GLU A 53 -3.63 8.98 6.18
CA GLU A 53 -2.19 8.92 5.92
C GLU A 53 -1.91 8.76 4.43
N THR A 54 -0.99 9.57 3.89
CA THR A 54 -0.69 9.57 2.45
C THR A 54 -0.16 8.22 1.96
N GLN A 55 0.61 7.51 2.80
CA GLN A 55 1.15 6.20 2.45
C GLN A 55 0.04 5.14 2.34
N ASP A 56 -0.93 5.16 3.26
CA ASP A 56 -2.05 4.21 3.26
C ASP A 56 -3.00 4.50 2.08
N ALA A 57 -3.24 5.78 1.77
CA ALA A 57 -4.02 6.19 0.60
C ALA A 57 -3.36 5.75 -0.72
N GLU A 58 -2.03 5.81 -0.80
CA GLU A 58 -1.28 5.34 -1.97
C GLU A 58 -1.36 3.82 -2.10
N GLN A 59 -1.19 3.08 -1.00
CA GLN A 59 -1.34 1.62 -1.00
C GLN A 59 -2.76 1.20 -1.39
N CYS A 60 -3.78 1.87 -0.86
CA CYS A 60 -5.16 1.66 -1.30
C CYS A 60 -5.32 1.90 -2.80
N SER A 61 -4.71 2.98 -3.33
CA SER A 61 -4.85 3.34 -4.75
C SER A 61 -4.21 2.29 -5.67
N ILE A 62 -3.08 1.72 -5.26
CA ILE A 62 -2.42 0.61 -5.98
C ILE A 62 -3.34 -0.61 -6.01
N GLU A 63 -3.88 -1.01 -4.85
CA GLU A 63 -4.81 -2.14 -4.76
C GLU A 63 -6.10 -1.91 -5.56
N TYR A 64 -6.63 -0.68 -5.55
CA TYR A 64 -7.82 -0.31 -6.31
C TYR A 64 -7.58 -0.43 -7.82
N ILE A 65 -6.43 0.03 -8.31
CA ILE A 65 -6.05 -0.13 -9.73
C ILE A 65 -5.92 -1.61 -10.10
N ALA A 66 -5.30 -2.43 -9.23
CA ALA A 66 -5.17 -3.86 -9.48
C ALA A 66 -6.53 -4.57 -9.54
N TYR A 67 -7.48 -4.16 -8.69
CA TYR A 67 -8.86 -4.63 -8.72
C TYR A 67 -9.60 -4.21 -10.00
N GLN A 68 -9.48 -2.95 -10.42
CA GLN A 68 -10.14 -2.47 -11.64
C GLN A 68 -9.57 -3.15 -12.90
N HIS A 69 -8.25 -3.34 -12.96
CA HIS A 69 -7.59 -4.13 -14.01
C HIS A 69 -8.13 -5.56 -14.04
N ALA A 70 -8.15 -6.24 -12.89
CA ALA A 70 -8.72 -7.59 -12.76
C ALA A 70 -10.16 -7.65 -13.29
N LYS A 71 -11.00 -6.71 -12.84
CA LYS A 71 -12.42 -6.66 -13.22
C LYS A 71 -12.59 -6.48 -14.72
N SER A 72 -11.77 -5.64 -15.35
CA SER A 72 -11.78 -5.43 -16.81
C SER A 72 -11.40 -6.71 -17.57
N GLU A 73 -10.31 -7.34 -17.18
CA GLU A 73 -9.81 -8.57 -17.82
C GLU A 73 -10.77 -9.76 -17.63
N CYS A 74 -11.40 -9.87 -16.46
CA CYS A 74 -12.31 -10.95 -16.10
C CYS A 74 -13.68 -10.90 -16.80
N GLN A 75 -14.02 -9.83 -17.54
CA GLN A 75 -15.36 -9.65 -18.13
C GLN A 75 -15.78 -10.77 -19.07
N LYS A 76 -14.81 -11.40 -19.74
CA LYS A 76 -15.05 -12.49 -20.72
C LYS A 76 -14.97 -13.88 -20.11
N ALA A 77 -14.58 -14.00 -18.84
CA ALA A 77 -14.48 -15.29 -18.18
C ALA A 77 -15.87 -15.95 -18.05
N GLU A 78 -15.91 -17.28 -18.08
CA GLU A 78 -17.14 -18.06 -17.83
C GLU A 78 -17.75 -17.72 -16.46
N ASN A 79 -16.90 -17.44 -15.47
CA ASN A 79 -17.30 -16.96 -14.15
C ASN A 79 -16.46 -15.71 -13.77
N PRO A 80 -16.95 -14.50 -14.06
CA PRO A 80 -16.22 -13.26 -13.79
C PRO A 80 -15.88 -13.04 -12.31
N ASP A 81 -16.78 -13.37 -11.39
CA ASP A 81 -16.55 -13.19 -9.95
C ASP A 81 -15.45 -14.14 -9.43
N TYR A 82 -15.47 -15.39 -9.88
CA TYR A 82 -14.41 -16.34 -9.56
C TYR A 82 -13.06 -15.90 -10.16
N CYS A 83 -13.07 -15.37 -11.39
CA CYS A 83 -11.88 -14.81 -12.02
C CYS A 83 -11.28 -13.67 -11.18
N VAL A 84 -12.10 -12.74 -10.66
CA VAL A 84 -11.60 -11.64 -9.82
C VAL A 84 -10.98 -12.16 -8.52
N LEU A 85 -11.53 -13.22 -7.92
CA LEU A 85 -10.93 -13.88 -6.76
C LEU A 85 -9.57 -14.51 -7.09
N LEU A 86 -9.48 -15.20 -8.22
CA LEU A 86 -8.21 -15.77 -8.70
C LEU A 86 -7.18 -14.67 -9.01
N ALA A 87 -7.63 -13.57 -9.61
CA ALA A 87 -6.81 -12.40 -9.92
C ALA A 87 -6.23 -11.76 -8.64
N ARG A 88 -7.02 -11.67 -7.56
CA ARG A 88 -6.52 -11.20 -6.26
C ARG A 88 -5.35 -12.05 -5.77
N HIS A 89 -5.51 -13.37 -5.79
CA HIS A 89 -4.42 -14.29 -5.43
C HIS A 89 -3.21 -14.16 -6.38
N GLY A 90 -3.44 -13.96 -7.67
CA GLY A 90 -2.39 -13.68 -8.65
C GLY A 90 -1.62 -12.40 -8.34
N TRP A 91 -2.32 -11.33 -8.00
CA TRP A 91 -1.74 -10.05 -7.60
C TRP A 91 -0.91 -10.16 -6.31
N ASP A 92 -1.42 -10.85 -5.30
CA ASP A 92 -0.67 -11.10 -4.05
C ASP A 92 0.64 -11.85 -4.32
N ASN A 93 0.60 -12.91 -5.14
CA ASN A 93 1.81 -13.64 -5.54
C ASN A 93 2.75 -12.79 -6.41
N TYR A 94 2.21 -11.96 -7.29
CA TYR A 94 3.01 -11.08 -8.14
C TYR A 94 3.82 -10.08 -7.29
N LYS A 95 3.18 -9.48 -6.27
CA LYS A 95 3.86 -8.60 -5.31
C LYS A 95 4.96 -9.32 -4.53
N ASP A 96 4.69 -10.53 -4.05
CA ASP A 96 5.57 -11.22 -3.11
C ASP A 96 6.73 -11.98 -3.80
N ILE A 97 6.52 -12.46 -5.03
CA ILE A 97 7.43 -13.40 -5.70
C ILE A 97 8.07 -12.80 -6.96
N ILE A 98 7.35 -11.94 -7.68
CA ILE A 98 7.80 -11.45 -9.00
C ILE A 98 8.44 -10.07 -8.91
N LEU A 99 7.85 -9.16 -8.13
CA LEU A 99 8.40 -7.82 -7.95
C LEU A 99 9.64 -7.85 -7.06
N ASN A 100 10.70 -7.14 -7.48
CA ASN A 100 11.92 -6.95 -6.68
C ASN A 100 11.90 -5.64 -5.89
N ASP A 101 10.88 -4.82 -6.11
CA ASP A 101 10.72 -3.46 -5.63
C ASP A 101 9.27 -3.24 -5.19
N LYS A 102 9.01 -2.11 -4.52
CA LYS A 102 7.68 -1.85 -3.95
C LYS A 102 6.62 -1.82 -5.06
N PRO A 103 5.43 -2.40 -4.84
CA PRO A 103 4.32 -2.32 -5.80
C PRO A 103 4.01 -0.86 -6.17
N THR A 104 3.68 -0.62 -7.44
CA THR A 104 3.34 0.69 -7.98
C THR A 104 2.02 0.62 -8.73
N LYS A 105 1.45 1.79 -9.05
CA LYS A 105 0.24 1.88 -9.88
C LYS A 105 0.44 1.29 -11.28
N GLU A 106 1.66 1.40 -11.82
CA GLU A 106 2.01 0.80 -13.11
C GLU A 106 1.97 -0.73 -13.02
N HIS A 107 2.63 -1.32 -12.02
CA HIS A 107 2.59 -2.76 -11.77
C HIS A 107 1.14 -3.28 -11.64
N ALA A 108 0.31 -2.56 -10.87
CA ALA A 108 -1.10 -2.90 -10.68
C ALA A 108 -1.93 -2.85 -11.96
N GLY A 109 -1.56 -1.99 -12.92
CA GLY A 109 -2.27 -1.84 -14.19
C GLY A 109 -1.82 -2.82 -15.29
N ILE A 110 -0.74 -3.58 -15.07
CA ILE A 110 -0.17 -4.46 -16.11
C ILE A 110 0.10 -5.88 -15.64
N TYR A 111 -0.18 -6.22 -14.37
CA TYR A 111 0.08 -7.58 -13.89
C TYR A 111 -0.79 -8.60 -14.65
N PRO A 112 -0.27 -9.82 -14.86
CA PRO A 112 -1.00 -10.86 -15.58
C PRO A 112 -2.22 -11.34 -14.77
N VAL A 113 -3.40 -11.24 -15.39
CA VAL A 113 -4.67 -11.72 -14.80
C VAL A 113 -4.98 -13.10 -15.34
N PHE A 114 -5.18 -14.06 -14.44
CA PHE A 114 -5.56 -15.43 -14.79
C PHE A 114 -7.06 -15.61 -14.63
N CYS A 115 -7.72 -16.10 -15.68
CA CYS A 115 -9.17 -16.24 -15.74
C CYS A 115 -9.68 -17.65 -15.44
N SER A 116 -8.83 -18.67 -15.56
CA SER A 116 -9.20 -20.04 -15.23
C SER A 116 -8.00 -20.88 -14.80
N TYR A 117 -8.30 -21.91 -14.01
CA TYR A 117 -7.39 -23.00 -13.69
C TYR A 117 -8.09 -24.31 -14.05
N LYS A 118 -7.62 -24.98 -15.10
CA LYS A 118 -8.19 -26.25 -15.58
C LYS A 118 -7.08 -27.19 -16.00
N ASN A 119 -7.20 -28.47 -15.63
CA ASN A 119 -6.22 -29.51 -15.96
C ASN A 119 -4.77 -29.11 -15.59
N ASP A 120 -4.60 -28.50 -14.42
CA ASP A 120 -3.31 -28.00 -13.91
C ASP A 120 -2.64 -26.93 -14.77
N GLN A 121 -3.42 -26.21 -15.59
CA GLN A 121 -2.95 -25.08 -16.38
C GLN A 121 -3.72 -23.81 -15.99
N LEU A 122 -2.95 -22.74 -15.78
CA LEU A 122 -3.47 -21.38 -15.66
C LEU A 122 -3.63 -20.78 -17.06
N THR A 123 -4.79 -20.20 -17.33
CA THR A 123 -5.07 -19.48 -18.58
C THR A 123 -5.17 -17.99 -18.30
N LEU A 124 -4.44 -17.17 -19.05
CA LEU A 124 -4.55 -15.72 -18.97
C LEU A 124 -5.90 -15.26 -19.51
N CYS A 125 -6.43 -14.17 -18.95
CA CYS A 125 -7.65 -13.55 -19.44
C CYS A 125 -7.53 -13.01 -20.87
N SER A 126 -6.33 -12.60 -21.27
CA SER A 126 -6.01 -12.17 -22.64
C SER A 126 -6.20 -13.26 -23.69
N ASP A 127 -6.19 -14.52 -23.27
CA ASP A 127 -6.19 -15.70 -24.15
C ASP A 127 -7.60 -16.30 -24.33
N LEU A 128 -8.63 -15.67 -23.73
CA LEU A 128 -10.03 -16.07 -23.82
C LEU A 128 -10.78 -15.48 -25.03
#